data_AF-A0A841CXB9-F1
#
_entry.id   AF-A0A841CXB9-F1
#
_cell.length_a   1.000
_cell.length_b   1.000
_cell.length_c   1.000
_cell.angle_alpha   90.00
_cell.angle_beta   90.00
_cell.angle_gamma   90.00
#
_symmetry.space_group_name_H-M   'P 1'
#
loop_
_entity.id
_entity.type
_entity.pdbx_description
1 polymer ?
#
loop_
_entity_poly.entity_id
_entity_poly.type
_entity_poly.pdbx_seq_one_letter_code
_entity_poly.pdbx_strand_id
1 'polypeptide(L)'
;MEAVKKIASWLDGVSPESWAADSMRRDAVIWQLSIIGDAVGGISEETRAAVPEIPWKLIRGLRNNVVQRYFSVDWKIVHNVAAMNVPELERQVRELLQRSYPDIFKRLREEESGAPGDSPGGSHV
;
A
#
# COMPACT_ATOMS: atom_id res chain seq x y z
N MET A 1 -3.89 -1.14 -3.48
CA MET A 1 -3.48 -2.56 -3.30
C MET A 1 -2.24 -2.91 -4.11
N GLU A 2 -2.11 -2.43 -5.35
CA GLU A 2 -0.95 -2.75 -6.22
C GLU A 2 0.42 -2.46 -5.58
N ALA A 3 0.60 -1.30 -4.95
CA ALA A 3 1.87 -0.95 -4.29
C ALA A 3 2.26 -1.95 -3.18
N VAL A 4 1.27 -2.42 -2.42
CA VAL A 4 1.47 -3.43 -1.38
C VAL A 4 1.93 -4.76 -2.00
N LYS A 5 1.26 -5.22 -3.06
CA LYS A 5 1.61 -6.47 -3.75
C LYS A 5 3.03 -6.46 -4.29
N LYS A 6 3.46 -5.34 -4.88
CA LYS A 6 4.85 -5.16 -5.36
C LYS A 6 5.85 -5.23 -4.22
N ILE A 7 5.60 -4.52 -3.12
CA ILE A 7 6.48 -4.58 -1.94
C ILE A 7 6.59 -6.02 -1.43
N ALA A 8 5.46 -6.71 -1.27
CA ALA A 8 5.43 -8.08 -0.78
C ALA A 8 6.21 -9.04 -1.68
N SER A 9 6.02 -8.96 -3.01
CA SER A 9 6.72 -9.83 -3.96
C SER A 9 8.23 -9.59 -4.00
N TRP A 10 8.67 -8.34 -3.81
CA TRP A 10 10.10 -8.02 -3.79
C TRP A 10 10.81 -8.37 -2.49
N LEU A 11 10.06 -8.52 -1.40
CA LEU A 11 10.59 -8.88 -0.08
C LEU A 11 10.46 -10.37 0.26
N ASP A 12 9.75 -11.14 -0.56
CA ASP A 12 9.62 -12.58 -0.36
C ASP A 12 10.97 -13.31 -0.48
N GLY A 13 11.29 -14.12 0.53
CA GLY A 13 12.53 -14.91 0.59
C GLY A 13 13.83 -14.10 0.63
N VAL A 14 13.78 -12.80 0.92
CA VAL A 14 14.96 -11.92 0.84
C VAL A 14 15.80 -12.00 2.10
N SER A 15 17.08 -12.34 1.93
CA SER A 15 18.05 -12.28 3.02
C SER A 15 18.47 -10.84 3.35
N PRO A 16 18.88 -10.55 4.60
CA PRO A 16 19.44 -9.25 4.96
C PRO A 16 20.61 -8.81 4.07
N GLU A 17 21.45 -9.75 3.64
CA GLU A 17 22.61 -9.50 2.77
C GLU A 17 22.16 -9.10 1.36
N SER A 18 21.17 -9.82 0.79
CA SER A 18 20.58 -9.50 -0.51
C SER A 18 19.90 -8.13 -0.48
N TRP A 19 19.16 -7.82 0.58
CA TRP A 19 18.56 -6.50 0.78
C TRP A 19 19.59 -5.37 0.84
N ALA A 20 20.68 -5.57 1.59
CA ALA A 20 21.72 -4.56 1.75
C ALA A 20 22.50 -4.29 0.44
N ALA A 21 22.65 -5.31 -0.41
CA ALA A 21 23.38 -5.20 -1.68
C ALA A 21 22.51 -4.67 -2.83
N ASP A 22 21.19 -4.83 -2.79
CA ASP A 22 20.29 -4.50 -3.91
C ASP A 22 19.74 -3.06 -3.78
N SER A 23 20.45 -2.08 -4.36
CA SER A 23 19.99 -0.68 -4.37
C SER A 23 18.72 -0.46 -5.17
N MET A 24 18.56 -1.18 -6.30
CA MET A 24 17.39 -1.02 -7.16
C MET A 24 16.10 -1.45 -6.44
N ARG A 25 16.15 -2.57 -5.70
CA ARG A 25 15.02 -3.02 -4.88
C ARG A 25 14.70 -2.04 -3.77
N ARG A 26 15.72 -1.51 -3.11
CA ARG A 26 15.57 -0.49 -2.06
C ARG A 26 14.86 0.76 -2.58
N ASP A 27 15.30 1.27 -3.73
CA ASP A 27 14.69 2.43 -4.39
C ASP A 27 13.25 2.13 -4.83
N ALA A 28 13.00 0.94 -5.37
CA ALA A 28 11.68 0.50 -5.78
C ALA A 28 10.71 0.41 -4.59
N VAL A 29 11.16 -0.13 -3.44
CA VAL A 29 10.38 -0.18 -2.20
C VAL A 29 10.08 1.22 -1.69
N ILE A 30 11.07 2.12 -1.67
CA ILE A 30 10.89 3.53 -1.29
C ILE A 30 9.81 4.20 -2.15
N TRP A 31 9.84 3.96 -3.46
CA TRP A 31 8.86 4.51 -4.38
C TRP A 31 7.44 4.03 -4.05
N GLN A 32 7.26 2.72 -3.81
CA GLN A 32 5.95 2.18 -3.45
C GLN A 32 5.46 2.67 -2.08
N LEU A 33 6.35 2.83 -1.09
CA LEU A 33 6.01 3.44 0.21
C LEU A 33 5.54 4.90 0.03
N SER A 34 6.13 5.63 -0.90
CA SER A 34 5.73 7.01 -1.21
C SER A 34 4.35 7.06 -1.85
N ILE A 35 4.04 6.14 -2.76
CA ILE A 35 2.70 5.99 -3.36
C ILE A 35 1.66 5.70 -2.27
N ILE A 36 1.96 4.81 -1.33
CA ILE A 36 1.06 4.50 -0.20
C ILE A 36 0.80 5.76 0.64
N GLY A 37 1.86 6.52 0.97
CA GLY A 37 1.74 7.76 1.73
C GLY A 37 0.90 8.82 1.02
N ASP A 38 1.04 8.95 -0.31
CA ASP A 38 0.26 9.88 -1.14
C ASP A 38 -1.21 9.48 -1.21
N ALA A 39 -1.50 8.18 -1.39
CA ALA A 39 -2.86 7.65 -1.38
C ALA A 39 -3.56 7.90 -0.04
N VAL A 40 -2.86 7.68 1.08
CA VAL A 40 -3.38 8.04 2.42
C VAL A 40 -3.53 9.56 2.58
N GLY A 41 -2.68 10.33 1.90
CA GLY A 41 -2.81 11.77 1.73
C GLY A 41 -4.20 12.19 1.23
N GLY A 42 -4.75 11.46 0.26
CA GLY A 42 -6.06 11.73 -0.33
C GLY A 42 -7.27 11.37 0.54
N ILE A 43 -7.10 10.66 1.66
CA ILE A 43 -8.20 10.26 2.53
C ILE A 43 -8.67 11.46 3.38
N SER A 44 -9.99 11.69 3.41
CA SER A 44 -10.61 12.76 4.19
C SER A 44 -10.27 12.66 5.69
N GLU A 45 -10.31 13.79 6.40
CA GLU A 45 -10.09 13.76 7.85
C GLU A 45 -11.19 12.97 8.58
N GLU A 46 -12.44 13.08 8.11
CA GLU A 46 -13.58 12.35 8.68
C GLU A 46 -13.37 10.83 8.63
N THR A 47 -12.98 10.28 7.47
CA THR A 47 -12.70 8.85 7.33
C THR A 47 -11.52 8.43 8.20
N ARG A 48 -10.49 9.27 8.32
CA ARG A 48 -9.34 8.98 9.20
C ARG A 48 -9.72 9.00 10.68
N ALA A 49 -10.58 9.94 11.09
CA ALA A 49 -11.07 10.05 12.47
C ALA A 49 -11.98 8.88 12.86
N ALA A 50 -12.72 8.30 11.90
CA ALA A 50 -13.55 7.12 12.12
C ALA A 50 -12.76 5.81 12.32
N VAL A 51 -11.44 5.83 12.06
CA VAL A 51 -10.56 4.64 12.10
C VAL A 51 -9.23 4.99 12.77
N PRO A 52 -9.23 5.37 14.06
CA PRO A 52 -8.05 5.86 14.76
C PRO A 52 -6.97 4.78 15.01
N GLU A 53 -7.30 3.50 14.84
CA GLU A 53 -6.39 2.37 14.96
C GLU A 53 -5.29 2.38 13.88
N ILE A 54 -5.55 3.01 12.74
CA ILE A 54 -4.57 3.16 11.67
C ILE A 54 -3.74 4.43 11.94
N PRO A 55 -2.39 4.35 11.97
CA PRO A 55 -1.54 5.51 12.26
C PRO A 55 -1.41 6.46 11.06
N TRP A 56 -2.52 7.07 10.64
CA TRP A 56 -2.64 7.86 9.41
C TRP A 56 -1.59 8.95 9.25
N LYS A 57 -1.29 9.68 10.34
CA LYS A 57 -0.29 10.77 10.33
C LYS A 57 1.11 10.25 9.99
N LEU A 58 1.46 9.07 10.51
CA LEU A 58 2.74 8.43 10.27
C LEU A 58 2.84 7.94 8.82
N ILE A 59 1.77 7.30 8.32
CA ILE A 59 1.73 6.77 6.95
C ILE A 59 1.76 7.91 5.92
N ARG A 60 0.99 8.97 6.11
CA ARG A 60 1.05 10.19 5.28
C ARG A 60 2.46 10.80 5.28
N GLY A 61 3.15 10.71 6.42
CA GLY A 61 4.53 11.13 6.58
C GLY A 61 5.56 10.33 5.78
N LEU A 62 5.23 9.14 5.26
CA LEU A 62 6.17 8.31 4.48
C LEU A 62 6.62 9.01 3.20
N ARG A 63 5.70 9.63 2.46
CA ARG A 63 6.00 10.38 1.24
C ARG A 63 7.09 11.44 1.48
N ASN A 64 6.98 12.17 2.58
CA ASN A 64 7.91 13.27 2.88
C ASN A 64 9.20 12.75 3.51
N ASN A 65 9.13 11.82 4.48
CA ASN A 65 10.32 11.32 5.17
C ASN A 65 11.22 10.50 4.26
N VAL A 66 10.65 9.59 3.48
CA VAL A 66 11.43 8.68 2.64
C VAL A 66 12.07 9.43 1.48
N VAL A 67 11.37 10.41 0.88
CA VAL A 67 11.92 11.23 -0.22
C VAL A 67 12.90 12.30 0.28
N GLN A 68 12.64 12.97 1.41
CA GLN A 68 13.54 14.05 1.89
C GLN A 68 14.78 13.54 2.59
N ARG A 69 14.75 12.32 3.15
CA ARG A 69 15.87 11.77 3.92
C ARG A 69 16.49 10.53 3.27
N TYR A 70 16.16 10.19 2.02
CA TYR A 70 16.60 8.95 1.37
C TYR A 70 18.12 8.71 1.46
N PHE A 71 18.93 9.77 1.41
CA PHE A 71 20.40 9.71 1.54
C PHE A 71 20.90 9.39 2.96
N SER A 72 20.04 9.46 3.98
CA SER A 72 20.32 9.16 5.39
C SER A 72 19.35 8.13 5.97
N VAL A 73 18.63 7.42 5.11
CA VAL A 73 17.65 6.41 5.54
C VAL A 73 18.37 5.16 6.05
N ASP A 74 17.92 4.67 7.20
CA ASP A 74 18.31 3.34 7.68
C ASP A 74 17.53 2.27 6.91
N TRP A 75 18.25 1.53 6.07
CA TRP A 75 17.66 0.48 5.24
C TRP A 75 17.06 -0.68 6.03
N LYS A 76 17.51 -0.94 7.26
CA LYS A 76 16.86 -1.93 8.13
C LYS A 76 15.48 -1.45 8.56
N ILE A 77 15.34 -0.16 8.87
CA ILE A 77 14.04 0.43 9.22
C ILE A 77 13.10 0.35 8.01
N VAL A 78 13.56 0.70 6.80
CA VAL A 78 12.73 0.60 5.59
C VAL A 78 12.27 -0.82 5.35
N HIS A 79 13.18 -1.79 5.44
CA HIS A 79 12.83 -3.20 5.30
C HIS A 79 11.75 -3.61 6.30
N ASN A 80 11.91 -3.26 7.58
CA ASN A 80 10.93 -3.61 8.61
C ASN A 80 9.56 -2.96 8.36
N VAL A 81 9.54 -1.67 7.99
CA VAL A 81 8.29 -0.98 7.64
C VAL A 81 7.61 -1.67 6.46
N ALA A 82 8.37 -2.00 5.43
CA ALA A 82 7.87 -2.63 4.22
C ALA A 82 7.41 -4.09 4.45
N ALA A 83 8.10 -4.85 5.31
CA ALA A 83 7.80 -6.24 5.59
C ALA A 83 6.69 -6.43 6.64
N MET A 84 6.55 -5.50 7.60
CA MET A 84 5.60 -5.65 8.71
C MET A 84 4.44 -4.68 8.65
N ASN A 85 4.71 -3.38 8.46
CA ASN A 85 3.66 -2.35 8.57
C ASN A 85 2.80 -2.27 7.30
N VAL A 86 3.39 -2.53 6.12
CA VAL A 86 2.65 -2.48 4.86
C VAL A 86 1.59 -3.60 4.77
N PRO A 87 1.88 -4.88 5.09
CA PRO A 87 0.85 -5.92 5.13
C PRO A 87 -0.23 -5.66 6.18
N GLU A 88 0.15 -5.15 7.35
CA GLU A 88 -0.81 -4.80 8.40
C GLU A 88 -1.74 -3.65 7.95
N LEU A 89 -1.20 -2.61 7.31
CA LEU A 89 -2.01 -1.54 6.73
C LEU A 89 -2.99 -2.09 5.67
N GLU A 90 -2.54 -3.02 4.83
CA GLU A 90 -3.41 -3.67 3.85
C GLU A 90 -4.60 -4.37 4.52
N ARG A 91 -4.32 -5.16 5.56
CA ARG A 91 -5.34 -5.86 6.35
C ARG A 91 -6.36 -4.87 6.93
N GLN A 92 -5.88 -3.82 7.60
CA GLN A 92 -6.73 -2.79 8.21
C GLN A 92 -7.61 -2.07 7.18
N VAL A 93 -7.06 -1.73 6.02
CA VAL A 93 -7.82 -1.08 4.93
C VAL A 93 -8.87 -2.04 4.34
N ARG A 94 -8.55 -3.32 4.17
CA ARG A 94 -9.51 -4.32 3.68
C ARG A 94 -10.68 -4.48 4.66
N GLU A 95 -10.40 -4.56 5.96
CA GLU A 95 -11.43 -4.64 7.00
C GLU A 95 -12.33 -3.41 7.02
N LEU A 96 -11.73 -2.22 6.89
CA LEU A 96 -12.48 -0.97 6.77
C LEU A 96 -13.42 -0.97 5.56
N LEU A 97 -12.89 -1.34 4.38
CA LEU A 97 -13.69 -1.41 3.16
C LEU A 97 -14.82 -2.41 3.31
N GLN A 98 -14.57 -3.59 3.87
CA GLN A 98 -15.59 -4.61 4.09
C GLN A 98 -16.69 -4.12 5.04
N ARG A 99 -16.33 -3.42 6.13
CA ARG A 99 -17.27 -2.94 7.15
C ARG A 99 -18.08 -1.73 6.70
N SER A 100 -17.42 -0.75 6.08
CA SER A 100 -18.00 0.58 5.84
C SER A 100 -18.39 0.82 4.38
N TYR A 101 -17.83 0.05 3.45
CA TYR A 101 -18.05 0.21 2.01
C TYR A 101 -18.14 -1.16 1.28
N PRO A 102 -19.08 -2.03 1.66
CA PRO A 102 -19.14 -3.41 1.17
C PRO A 102 -19.24 -3.51 -0.35
N ASP A 103 -19.91 -2.57 -1.02
CA ASP A 103 -20.01 -2.53 -2.48
C ASP A 103 -18.66 -2.25 -3.14
N ILE A 104 -17.87 -1.33 -2.57
CA ILE A 104 -16.51 -1.02 -3.04
C ILE A 104 -15.61 -2.24 -2.81
N PHE A 105 -15.71 -2.85 -1.64
CA PHE A 105 -14.94 -4.05 -1.31
C PHE A 105 -15.22 -5.21 -2.27
N LYS A 106 -16.49 -5.41 -2.64
CA LYS A 106 -16.88 -6.42 -3.63
C LYS A 106 -16.22 -6.18 -4.99
N ARG A 107 -16.30 -4.96 -5.53
CA ARG A 107 -15.66 -4.60 -6.82
C ARG A 107 -14.15 -4.81 -6.78
N LEU A 108 -13.50 -4.41 -5.70
CA LEU A 108 -12.07 -4.61 -5.50
C LEU A 108 -11.70 -6.11 -5.56
N ARG A 109 -12.52 -6.99 -4.96
CA ARG A 109 -12.32 -8.44 -5.03
C ARG A 109 -12.50 -9.00 -6.44
N GLU A 110 -13.47 -8.48 -7.19
CA GLU A 110 -13.72 -8.86 -8.59
C GLU A 110 -12.54 -8.49 -9.49
N GLU A 111 -12.05 -7.24 -9.38
CA GLU A 111 -10.85 -6.75 -10.08
C GLU A 111 -9.61 -7.60 -9.76
N GLU A 112 -9.42 -7.98 -8.49
CA GLU A 112 -8.30 -8.83 -8.07
C GLU A 112 -8.41 -10.28 -8.57
N SER A 113 -9.62 -10.78 -8.79
CA SER A 113 -9.87 -12.14 -9.26
C SER A 113 -9.80 -12.30 -10.79
N GLY A 114 -9.66 -11.20 -11.53
CA GLY A 114 -9.63 -11.22 -13.00
C GLY A 114 -10.97 -11.54 -13.66
N ALA A 115 -12.09 -11.47 -12.92
CA ALA A 115 -13.41 -11.64 -13.50
C ALA A 115 -13.81 -10.33 -14.21
N PRO A 116 -14.07 -10.32 -15.54
CA PRO A 116 -14.62 -9.15 -16.19
C PRO A 116 -16.01 -8.92 -15.61
N GLY A 117 -16.14 -7.84 -14.83
CA GLY A 117 -17.43 -7.35 -14.38
C GLY A 117 -18.31 -7.09 -15.60
N ASP A 118 -19.48 -7.72 -15.56
CA ASP A 118 -20.59 -7.62 -16.49
C ASP A 118 -20.61 -6.27 -17.24
N SER A 119 -20.35 -6.29 -18.55
CA SER A 119 -20.48 -5.11 -19.40
C SER A 119 -21.96 -4.89 -19.71
N PRO A 120 -22.61 -3.83 -19.22
CA PRO A 120 -23.97 -3.53 -19.64
C PRO A 120 -23.91 -2.71 -20.93
N GLY A 121 -24.52 -3.24 -21.99
CA GLY A 121 -25.03 -2.42 -23.09
C GLY A 121 -24.11 -2.28 -24.30
N GLY A 122 -24.35 -3.13 -25.28
CA GLY A 122 -23.89 -2.97 -26.66
C GLY A 122 -24.91 -3.52 -27.64
N SER A 123 -26.20 -3.25 -27.41
CA SER A 123 -27.23 -3.48 -28.43
C SER A 123 -27.27 -2.24 -29.33
N HIS A 124 -26.45 -2.23 -30.37
CA HIS A 124 -26.73 -1.41 -31.55
C HIS A 124 -27.04 -2.34 -32.71
N VAL A 125 -28.31 -2.22 -33.11
CA VAL A 125 -28.91 -2.65 -34.38
C VAL A 125 -28.09 -2.15 -35.56
#